data_AF-A0A920KN19-F1
#
_entry.id   AF-A0A920KN19-F1
#
_cell.length_a   1.000
_cell.length_b   1.000
_cell.length_c   1.000
_cell.angle_alpha   90.00
_cell.angle_beta   90.00
_cell.angle_gamma   90.00
#
_symmetry.space_group_name_H-M   'P 1'
#
loop_
_entity.id
_entity.type
_entity.pdbx_description
1 polymer ?
#
loop_
_entity_poly.entity_id
_entity_poly.type
_entity_poly.pdbx_seq_one_letter_code
_entity_poly.pdbx_strand_id
1 'polypeptide(L)' 'MSKPRTIYDKIWDDHLVNTNDDGTSLIYIDRHLVQR' A
#
# COMPACT_ATOMS: atom_id res chain seq x y z
N MET A 1 -19.42 -0.27 -14.21
CA MET A 1 -19.24 0.89 -13.31
C MET A 1 -18.10 0.57 -12.36
N SER A 2 -17.11 1.45 -12.19
CA SER A 2 -16.00 1.17 -11.26
C SER A 2 -16.53 1.16 -9.82
N LYS A 3 -16.17 0.14 -9.05
CA LYS A 3 -16.51 0.06 -7.62
C LYS A 3 -15.96 1.31 -6.91
N PRO A 4 -16.74 1.97 -6.03
CA PRO A 4 -16.23 3.06 -5.23
C PRO A 4 -15.03 2.58 -4.40
N ARG A 5 -13.90 3.27 -4.50
CA ARG A 5 -12.70 2.99 -3.71
C ARG A 5 -12.78 3.71 -2.37
N THR A 6 -12.50 2.99 -1.30
CA THR A 6 -12.34 3.55 0.04
C THR A 6 -11.09 4.43 0.11
N ILE A 7 -10.93 5.20 1.19
CA ILE A 7 -9.67 5.93 1.44
C ILE A 7 -8.51 4.95 1.63
N TYR A 8 -8.76 3.79 2.23
CA TYR A 8 -7.75 2.75 2.39
C TYR A 8 -7.23 2.25 1.03
N ASP A 9 -8.13 1.93 0.10
CA ASP A 9 -7.76 1.46 -1.24
C ASP A 9 -6.91 2.50 -1.98
N LYS A 10 -7.28 3.78 -1.87
CA LYS A 10 -6.54 4.87 -2.51
C LYS A 10 -5.13 4.99 -1.96
N ILE A 11 -4.98 5.04 -0.64
CA ILE A 11 -3.66 5.14 0.00
C ILE A 11 -2.82 3.91 -0.32
N TRP A 12 -3.41 2.71 -0.27
CA TRP A 12 -2.70 1.47 -0.59
C TRP A 12 -2.18 1.46 -2.04
N ASP A 13 -3.06 1.75 -3.01
CA ASP A 13 -2.71 1.79 -4.43
C ASP A 13 -1.59 2.81 -4.72
N ASP A 14 -1.60 3.96 -4.03
CA ASP A 14 -0.58 5.00 -4.20
C ASP A 14 0.80 4.60 -3.68
N HIS A 15 0.89 3.63 -2.75
CA HIS A 15 2.16 3.20 -2.12
C HIS A 15 2.62 1.81 -2.57
N LEU A 16 1.77 1.03 -3.24
CA LEU A 16 2.10 -0.31 -3.74
C LEU A 16 3.07 -0.22 -4.92
N VAL A 17 4.24 -0.84 -4.76
CA VAL A 17 5.25 -0.96 -5.82
C VAL A 17 5.01 -2.20 -6.65
N ASN A 18 4.86 -3.35 -5.99
CA ASN A 18 4.59 -4.62 -6.64
C ASN A 18 4.00 -5.62 -5.65
N THR A 19 3.32 -6.63 -6.19
CA THR A 19 2.98 -7.85 -5.46
C THR A 19 3.84 -8.99 -5.99
N ASN A 20 4.55 -9.66 -5.09
CA ASN A 20 5.39 -10.79 -5.42
C ASN A 20 4.55 -12.05 -5.62
N ASP A 21 5.13 -13.07 -6.26
CA ASP A 21 4.46 -14.33 -6.58
C ASP A 21 4.05 -15.14 -5.34
N ASP A 22 4.65 -14.86 -4.17
CA ASP A 22 4.28 -15.44 -2.88
C ASP A 22 3.10 -14.70 -2.19
N GLY A 23 2.55 -13.67 -2.85
CA GLY A 23 1.45 -12.86 -2.35
C GLY A 23 1.89 -11.72 -1.42
N THR A 24 3.20 -11.55 -1.17
CA THR A 24 3.69 -10.40 -0.39
C THR A 24 3.68 -9.12 -1.21
N SER A 25 3.47 -7.98 -0.56
CA SER A 25 3.46 -6.67 -1.22
C SER A 25 4.70 -5.87 -0.86
N LEU A 26 5.37 -5.33 -1.88
CA LEU A 26 6.40 -4.33 -1.73
C LEU A 26 5.74 -2.94 -1.76
N ILE A 27 5.94 -2.15 -0.71
CA ILE A 27 5.35 -0.82 -0.57
C ILE A 27 6.43 0.24 -0.28
N TYR A 28 6.22 1.48 -0.73
CA TYR A 28 7.02 2.61 -0.30
C TYR A 28 6.59 3.09 1.10
N ILE A 29 7.56 3.45 1.93
CA ILE A 29 7.31 4.01 3.27
C ILE A 29 7.80 5.46 3.31
N ASP A 30 6.87 6.38 3.55
CA ASP A 30 7.19 7.82 3.64
C ASP A 30 7.99 8.16 4.90
N ARG A 31 7.62 7.57 6.04
CA ARG A 31 8.20 7.91 7.35
C ARG A 31 8.31 6.69 8.23
N HIS A 32 9.51 6.49 8.77
CA HIS A 32 9.76 5.49 9.80
C HIS A 32 9.80 6.19 11.16
N LEU A 33 8.83 5.90 12.03
CA LEU A 33 8.85 6.35 13.41
C LEU A 33 9.37 5.20 14.29
N VAL A 34 10.46 5.46 15.02
CA VAL A 34 11.08 4.47 15.91
C VAL A 34 11.00 5.00 17.33
N GLN A 35 10.58 4.14 18.25
CA GLN A 35 10.54 4.41 19.69
C GLN A 35 11.46 3.40 20.40
N ARG A 36 12.16 3.85 21.44
CA ARG A 36 12.89 2.97 22.37
C ARG A 36 11.98 2.46 23.47
#